data_AF-W0DXM9-F1
#
_entry.id   AF-W0DXM9-F1
#
_cell.length_a   1.000
_cell.length_b   1.000
_cell.length_c   1.000
_cell.angle_alpha   90.00
_cell.angle_beta   90.00
_cell.angle_gamma   90.00
#
_symmetry.space_group_name_H-M   'P 1'
#
loop_
_entity.id
_entity.type
_entity.pdbx_description
1 polymer ?
#
loop_
_entity_poly.entity_id
_entity_poly.type
_entity_poly.pdbx_seq_one_letter_code
_entity_poly.pdbx_strand_id
1 'polypeptide(L)'
;MAEPQNIDKNIASLVKATESILNGEYERLDIDIDAESMLSVLAQKINALVVNMKSAETPLTNAGEQAPNAVSHARNVIELMSQSTGQVLDNADQLSLEIEGLETQLHSSPPSSTEHEQRLSQIKHHLFDIVASQSYQDVARQRMEQLVEDLDQIRDWLVEVLVILNIQQNSSIENVEQKAQLLREVNGSNTPEALKQDLVDDLLSEFGF
;
A
#
# COMPACT_ATOMS: atom_id res chain seq x y z
N MET A 1 14.03 34.29 -42.57
CA MET A 1 12.87 34.90 -41.88
C MET A 1 11.81 33.81 -41.84
N ALA A 2 11.64 33.15 -40.69
CA ALA A 2 10.59 32.14 -40.55
C ALA A 2 9.22 32.83 -40.51
N GLU A 3 8.28 32.38 -41.34
CA GLU A 3 6.96 33.00 -41.47
C GLU A 3 6.16 32.90 -40.16
N PRO A 4 5.46 33.97 -39.74
CA PRO A 4 4.69 34.01 -38.48
C PRO A 4 3.59 32.91 -38.41
N GLN A 5 3.08 32.44 -39.56
CA GLN A 5 2.12 31.34 -39.62
C GLN A 5 2.66 29.99 -39.11
N ASN A 6 3.98 29.77 -39.20
CA ASN A 6 4.59 28.52 -38.76
C ASN A 6 4.75 28.48 -37.22
N ILE A 7 4.99 29.65 -36.62
CA ILE A 7 5.09 29.79 -35.16
C ILE A 7 3.73 29.55 -34.49
N ASP A 8 2.65 30.13 -35.02
CA ASP A 8 1.29 29.94 -34.47
C ASP A 8 0.84 28.47 -34.56
N LYS A 9 1.20 27.78 -35.65
CA LYS A 9 0.91 26.35 -35.83
C LYS A 9 1.69 25.49 -34.81
N ASN A 10 2.95 25.81 -34.55
CA ASN A 10 3.79 25.09 -33.59
C ASN A 10 3.32 25.33 -32.14
N ILE A 11 2.90 26.55 -31.81
CA ILE A 11 2.28 26.86 -30.50
C ILE A 11 0.96 26.10 -30.33
N ALA A 12 0.10 26.07 -31.36
CA ALA A 12 -1.15 25.33 -31.32
C ALA A 12 -0.92 23.81 -31.07
N SER A 13 0.12 23.23 -31.67
CA SER A 13 0.51 21.83 -31.41
C SER A 13 0.97 21.60 -29.97
N LEU A 14 1.73 22.53 -29.38
CA LEU A 14 2.18 22.45 -27.97
C LEU A 14 1.01 22.60 -27.00
N VAL A 15 0.07 23.51 -27.29
CA VAL A 15 -1.16 23.69 -26.49
C VAL A 15 -1.98 22.40 -26.51
N LYS A 16 -2.19 21.82 -27.70
CA LYS A 16 -2.92 20.56 -27.83
C LYS A 16 -2.23 19.41 -27.08
N ALA A 17 -0.91 19.36 -27.11
CA ALA A 17 -0.16 18.37 -26.34
C ALA A 17 -0.33 18.53 -24.83
N THR A 18 -0.31 19.77 -24.35
CA THR A 18 -0.52 20.09 -22.94
C THR A 18 -1.95 19.77 -22.51
N GLU A 19 -2.94 20.03 -23.37
CA GLU A 19 -4.34 19.63 -23.14
C GLU A 19 -4.51 18.11 -23.07
N SER A 20 -3.87 17.37 -23.98
CA SER A 20 -3.90 15.90 -23.95
C SER A 20 -3.23 15.34 -22.68
N ILE A 21 -2.11 15.93 -22.22
CA ILE A 21 -1.50 15.58 -20.92
C ILE A 21 -2.47 15.85 -19.76
N LEU A 22 -3.13 17.01 -19.73
CA LEU A 22 -4.09 17.39 -18.69
C LEU A 22 -5.28 16.44 -18.63
N ASN A 23 -5.65 15.85 -19.76
CA ASN A 23 -6.76 14.90 -19.88
C ASN A 23 -6.33 13.43 -19.70
N GLY A 24 -5.05 13.15 -19.45
CA GLY A 24 -4.52 11.78 -19.30
C GLY A 24 -4.38 11.00 -20.60
N GLU A 25 -4.39 11.67 -21.75
CA GLU A 25 -4.33 11.05 -23.09
C GLU A 25 -2.89 11.03 -23.63
N TYR A 26 -2.07 10.07 -23.18
CA TYR A 26 -0.63 10.04 -23.49
C TYR A 26 -0.26 9.30 -24.80
N GLU A 27 -1.20 8.58 -25.44
CA GLU A 27 -0.88 7.70 -26.58
C GLU A 27 -0.73 8.40 -27.95
N ARG A 28 -1.05 9.70 -28.06
CA ARG A 28 -1.23 10.38 -29.36
C ARG A 28 -0.36 11.61 -29.57
N LEU A 29 0.82 11.66 -28.96
CA LEU A 29 1.65 12.86 -28.95
C LEU A 29 3.03 12.60 -29.54
N ASP A 30 3.14 12.73 -30.87
CA ASP A 30 4.40 13.03 -31.54
C ASP A 30 4.40 14.53 -31.88
N ILE A 31 5.06 15.32 -31.04
CA ILE A 31 5.27 16.75 -31.28
C ILE A 31 6.50 16.89 -32.17
N ASP A 32 6.30 16.87 -33.49
CA ASP A 32 7.35 17.18 -34.47
C ASP A 32 7.34 18.68 -34.76
N ILE A 33 8.33 19.40 -34.22
CA ILE A 33 8.50 20.85 -34.41
C ILE A 33 9.85 21.10 -35.07
N ASP A 34 9.81 21.43 -36.35
CA ASP A 34 10.97 21.84 -37.15
C ASP A 34 11.29 23.32 -36.88
N ALA A 35 11.92 23.61 -35.73
CA ALA A 35 12.31 24.97 -35.34
C ALA A 35 13.67 25.01 -34.60
N GLU A 36 14.65 25.76 -35.12
CA GLU A 36 15.92 26.08 -34.42
C GLU A 36 15.72 27.14 -33.30
N SER A 37 14.91 26.85 -32.28
CA SER A 37 14.63 27.85 -31.22
C SER A 37 14.12 27.27 -29.89
N MET A 38 13.85 28.14 -28.91
CA MET A 38 13.19 27.83 -27.64
C MET A 38 11.91 26.98 -27.77
N LEU A 39 11.21 27.05 -28.91
CA LEU A 39 10.04 26.20 -29.16
C LEU A 39 10.40 24.72 -29.29
N SER A 40 11.56 24.40 -29.87
CA SER A 40 12.04 23.02 -29.95
C SER A 40 12.48 22.50 -28.59
N VAL A 41 13.11 23.35 -27.77
CA VAL A 41 13.43 23.02 -26.36
C VAL A 41 12.14 22.76 -25.56
N LEU A 42 11.09 23.57 -25.77
CA LEU A 42 9.79 23.36 -25.13
C LEU A 42 9.12 22.07 -25.62
N ALA A 43 9.17 21.78 -26.93
CA ALA A 43 8.66 20.54 -27.50
C ALA A 43 9.35 19.30 -26.92
N GLN A 44 10.68 19.33 -26.82
CA GLN A 44 11.47 18.26 -26.19
C GLN A 44 11.08 18.05 -24.73
N LYS A 45 10.89 19.13 -23.95
CA LYS A 45 10.45 19.05 -22.56
C LYS A 45 9.04 18.49 -22.42
N ILE A 46 8.12 18.89 -23.30
CA ILE A 46 6.74 18.36 -23.30
C ILE A 46 6.74 16.88 -23.72
N ASN A 47 7.49 16.49 -24.75
CA ASN A 47 7.63 15.08 -25.13
C ASN A 47 8.22 14.24 -24.00
N ALA A 48 9.25 14.73 -23.29
CA ALA A 48 9.79 14.06 -22.11
C ALA A 48 8.74 13.90 -21.01
N LEU A 49 7.91 14.93 -20.79
CA LEU A 49 6.81 14.87 -19.82
C LEU A 49 5.74 13.84 -20.22
N VAL A 50 5.36 13.77 -21.50
CA VAL A 50 4.43 12.74 -22.02
C VAL A 50 4.98 11.33 -21.76
N VAL A 51 6.25 11.10 -22.09
CA VAL A 51 6.89 9.80 -21.88
C VAL A 51 6.93 9.44 -20.39
N ASN A 52 7.28 10.39 -19.53
CA ASN A 52 7.31 10.17 -18.08
C ASN A 52 5.92 9.85 -17.51
N MET A 53 4.90 10.58 -17.93
CA MET A 53 3.52 10.31 -17.50
C MET A 53 3.05 8.93 -17.96
N LYS A 54 3.37 8.54 -19.20
CA LYS A 54 3.07 7.20 -19.73
C LYS A 54 3.80 6.10 -18.96
N SER A 55 5.06 6.32 -18.59
CA SER A 55 5.84 5.37 -17.79
C SER A 55 5.36 5.29 -16.34
N ALA A 56 4.84 6.38 -15.77
CA ALA A 56 4.27 6.41 -14.42
C ALA A 56 2.83 5.88 -14.34
N GLU A 57 2.11 5.80 -15.47
CA GLU A 57 0.71 5.37 -15.54
C GLU A 57 0.49 3.96 -14.99
N THR A 58 1.31 2.99 -15.41
CA THR A 58 1.20 1.60 -14.97
C THR A 58 1.41 1.43 -13.46
N PRO A 59 2.52 1.90 -12.84
CA PRO A 59 2.70 1.76 -11.40
C PRO A 59 1.65 2.56 -10.59
N LEU A 60 1.20 3.73 -11.06
CA LEU A 60 0.10 4.47 -10.41
C LEU A 60 -1.23 3.70 -10.47
N THR A 61 -1.54 3.09 -11.61
CA THR A 61 -2.76 2.29 -11.80
C THR A 61 -2.72 1.08 -10.88
N ASN A 62 -1.60 0.35 -10.85
CA ASN A 62 -1.43 -0.81 -9.96
C ASN A 62 -1.58 -0.41 -8.49
N ALA A 63 -0.97 0.70 -8.06
CA ALA A 63 -1.12 1.22 -6.70
C ALA A 63 -2.57 1.61 -6.38
N GLY A 64 -3.26 2.23 -7.34
CA GLY A 64 -4.68 2.57 -7.24
C GLY A 64 -5.59 1.35 -7.15
N GLU A 65 -5.27 0.27 -7.86
CA GLU A 65 -6.03 -1.00 -7.81
C GLU A 65 -5.78 -1.78 -6.52
N GLN A 66 -4.55 -1.75 -5.97
CA GLN A 66 -4.19 -2.50 -4.77
C GLN A 66 -4.57 -1.79 -3.46
N ALA A 67 -4.61 -0.46 -3.43
CA ALA A 67 -4.96 0.30 -2.22
C ALA A 67 -6.33 -0.08 -1.61
N PRO A 68 -7.40 -0.28 -2.40
CA PRO A 68 -8.67 -0.81 -1.89
C PRO A 68 -8.55 -2.20 -1.24
N ASN A 69 -7.67 -3.07 -1.75
CA ASN A 69 -7.45 -4.42 -1.20
C ASN A 69 -6.82 -4.34 0.18
N ALA A 70 -5.79 -3.50 0.35
CA ALA A 70 -5.17 -3.24 1.65
C ALA A 70 -6.22 -2.73 2.67
N VAL A 71 -7.04 -1.75 2.30
CA VAL A 71 -8.10 -1.23 3.17
C VAL A 71 -9.12 -2.32 3.53
N SER A 72 -9.50 -3.17 2.57
CA SER A 72 -10.39 -4.32 2.79
C SER A 72 -9.79 -5.33 3.78
N HIS A 73 -8.52 -5.69 3.61
CA HIS A 73 -7.81 -6.61 4.50
C HIS A 73 -7.71 -6.06 5.93
N ALA A 74 -7.38 -4.78 6.11
CA ALA A 74 -7.38 -4.13 7.41
C ALA A 74 -8.76 -4.17 8.09
N ARG A 75 -9.84 -3.90 7.34
CA ARG A 75 -11.22 -3.98 7.87
C ARG A 75 -11.60 -5.38 8.29
N ASN A 76 -11.25 -6.40 7.50
CA ASN A 76 -11.53 -7.79 7.83
C ASN A 76 -10.81 -8.23 9.12
N VAL A 77 -9.57 -7.78 9.33
CA VAL A 77 -8.85 -8.02 10.60
C VAL A 77 -9.60 -7.40 11.78
N ILE A 78 -10.03 -6.15 11.66
CA ILE A 78 -10.79 -5.46 12.72
C ILE A 78 -12.09 -6.21 13.04
N GLU A 79 -12.82 -6.67 12.02
CA GLU A 79 -14.06 -7.42 12.20
C GLU A 79 -13.84 -8.77 12.89
N LEU A 80 -12.84 -9.55 12.44
CA LEU A 80 -12.42 -10.81 13.08
C LEU A 80 -12.01 -10.60 14.54
N MET A 81 -11.22 -9.55 14.80
CA MET A 81 -10.81 -9.20 16.16
C MET A 81 -12.01 -8.83 17.02
N SER A 82 -12.92 -8.01 16.51
CA SER A 82 -14.12 -7.57 17.25
C SER A 82 -15.03 -8.75 17.57
N GLN A 83 -15.33 -9.60 16.59
CA GLN A 83 -16.21 -10.76 16.78
C GLN A 83 -15.62 -11.74 17.78
N SER A 84 -14.34 -12.08 17.63
CA SER A 84 -13.72 -13.07 18.49
C SER A 84 -13.46 -12.56 19.90
N THR A 85 -13.12 -11.27 20.04
CA THR A 85 -13.03 -10.64 21.37
C THR A 85 -14.39 -10.65 22.07
N GLY A 86 -15.48 -10.38 21.34
CA GLY A 86 -16.84 -10.51 21.87
C GLY A 86 -17.12 -11.91 22.39
N GLN A 87 -16.82 -12.95 21.60
CA GLN A 87 -17.00 -14.35 22.02
C GLN A 87 -16.16 -14.73 23.25
N VAL A 88 -14.91 -14.25 23.32
CA VAL A 88 -14.04 -14.49 24.49
C VAL A 88 -14.62 -13.84 25.74
N LEU A 89 -15.11 -12.60 25.64
CA LEU A 89 -15.72 -11.88 26.75
C LEU A 89 -17.02 -12.56 27.22
N ASP A 90 -17.91 -12.91 26.29
CA ASP A 90 -19.18 -13.59 26.60
C ASP A 90 -18.93 -14.93 27.31
N ASN A 91 -17.96 -15.71 26.84
CA ASN A 91 -17.58 -16.97 27.46
C ASN A 91 -16.88 -16.77 28.82
N ALA A 92 -16.07 -15.72 28.97
CA ALA A 92 -15.42 -15.39 30.24
C ALA A 92 -16.45 -14.95 31.29
N ASP A 93 -17.46 -14.17 30.90
CA ASP A 93 -18.56 -13.76 31.78
C ASP A 93 -19.37 -14.98 32.23
N GLN A 94 -19.72 -15.90 31.31
CA GLN A 94 -20.41 -17.15 31.67
C GLN A 94 -19.56 -18.04 32.58
N LEU A 95 -18.26 -18.16 32.29
CA LEU A 95 -17.32 -18.90 33.13
C LEU A 95 -17.26 -18.32 34.55
N SER A 96 -17.22 -16.99 34.68
CA SER A 96 -17.19 -16.32 35.98
C SER A 96 -18.46 -16.61 36.79
N LEU A 97 -19.63 -16.55 36.15
CA LEU A 97 -20.92 -16.87 36.80
C LEU A 97 -20.99 -18.34 37.25
N GLU A 98 -20.51 -19.29 36.44
CA GLU A 98 -20.50 -20.71 36.81
C GLU A 98 -19.52 -21.00 37.96
N ILE A 99 -18.36 -20.33 37.99
CA ILE A 99 -17.39 -20.44 39.08
C ILE A 99 -17.97 -19.88 40.39
N GLU A 100 -18.55 -18.68 40.38
CA GLU A 100 -19.21 -18.08 41.55
C GLU A 100 -20.35 -18.97 42.08
N GLY A 101 -21.12 -19.55 41.14
CA GLY A 101 -22.16 -20.51 41.45
C GLY A 101 -21.63 -21.77 42.15
N LEU A 102 -20.50 -22.30 41.66
CA LEU A 102 -19.85 -23.49 42.22
C LEU A 102 -19.27 -23.20 43.62
N GLU A 103 -18.62 -22.05 43.82
CA GLU A 103 -18.08 -21.62 45.12
C GLU A 103 -19.19 -21.48 46.17
N THR A 104 -20.30 -20.85 45.79
CA THR A 104 -21.45 -20.66 46.69
C THR A 104 -22.02 -22.00 47.14
N GLN A 105 -22.13 -22.98 46.24
CA GLN A 105 -22.63 -24.33 46.55
C GLN A 105 -21.65 -25.13 47.43
N LEU A 106 -20.35 -25.03 47.16
CA LEU A 106 -19.32 -25.65 48.00
C LEU A 106 -19.37 -25.15 49.46
N HIS A 107 -19.77 -23.90 49.67
CA HIS A 107 -19.86 -23.28 50.99
C HIS A 107 -21.20 -23.52 51.72
N SER A 108 -22.27 -23.90 51.02
CA SER A 108 -23.62 -23.91 51.58
C SER A 108 -24.24 -25.30 51.79
N SER A 109 -23.68 -26.40 51.27
CA SER A 109 -24.23 -27.75 51.50
C SER A 109 -23.19 -28.87 51.28
N PRO A 110 -23.33 -30.06 51.91
CA PRO A 110 -22.54 -31.23 51.54
C PRO A 110 -22.90 -31.61 50.09
N PRO A 111 -21.91 -31.72 49.19
CA PRO A 111 -22.16 -31.75 47.76
C PRO A 111 -22.76 -33.08 47.32
N SER A 112 -23.75 -33.03 46.41
CA SER A 112 -23.98 -34.17 45.52
C SER A 112 -22.83 -34.16 44.51
N SER A 113 -22.01 -35.22 44.46
CA SER A 113 -20.81 -35.20 43.60
C SER A 113 -21.15 -35.00 42.12
N THR A 114 -22.37 -35.39 41.73
CA THR A 114 -22.89 -35.33 40.37
C THR A 114 -23.13 -33.89 39.88
N GLU A 115 -23.69 -33.00 40.70
CA GLU A 115 -23.93 -31.60 40.30
C GLU A 115 -22.61 -30.83 40.17
N HIS A 116 -21.64 -31.13 41.04
CA HIS A 116 -20.30 -30.55 40.99
C HIS A 116 -19.52 -31.02 39.75
N GLU A 117 -19.63 -32.30 39.40
CA GLU A 117 -19.05 -32.83 38.16
C GLU A 117 -19.67 -32.21 36.91
N GLN A 118 -20.99 -31.98 36.89
CA GLN A 118 -21.68 -31.34 35.77
C GLN A 118 -21.23 -29.88 35.58
N ARG A 119 -21.17 -29.09 36.65
CA ARG A 119 -20.68 -27.70 36.57
C ARG A 119 -19.21 -27.61 36.23
N LEU A 120 -18.36 -28.49 36.78
CA LEU A 120 -16.97 -28.58 36.37
C LEU A 120 -16.82 -28.93 34.89
N SER A 121 -17.73 -29.76 34.36
CA SER A 121 -17.79 -30.06 32.92
C SER A 121 -18.20 -28.85 32.09
N GLN A 122 -19.13 -28.02 32.56
CA GLN A 122 -19.53 -26.77 31.89
C GLN A 122 -18.40 -25.73 31.91
N ILE A 123 -17.73 -25.56 33.05
CA ILE A 123 -16.53 -24.71 33.18
C ILE A 123 -15.44 -25.16 32.20
N LYS A 124 -15.17 -26.47 32.10
CA LYS A 124 -14.23 -27.01 31.10
C LYS A 124 -14.69 -26.72 29.68
N HIS A 125 -15.98 -26.82 29.39
CA HIS A 125 -16.53 -26.52 28.06
C HIS A 125 -16.30 -25.05 27.69
N HIS A 126 -16.64 -24.10 28.56
CA HIS A 126 -16.39 -22.68 28.32
C HIS A 126 -14.90 -22.35 28.18
N LEU A 127 -14.02 -23.01 28.92
CA LEU A 127 -12.57 -22.87 28.73
C LEU A 127 -12.11 -23.37 27.36
N PHE A 128 -12.64 -24.51 26.89
CA PHE A 128 -12.36 -24.99 25.53
C PHE A 128 -12.90 -24.03 24.46
N ASP A 129 -14.08 -23.44 24.69
CA ASP A 129 -14.66 -22.49 23.76
C ASP A 129 -13.86 -21.17 23.71
N ILE A 130 -13.34 -20.68 24.85
CA ILE A 130 -12.42 -19.53 24.86
C ILE A 130 -11.14 -19.84 24.06
N VAL A 131 -10.53 -21.00 24.30
CA VAL A 131 -9.33 -21.43 23.58
C VAL A 131 -9.61 -21.58 22.09
N ALA A 132 -10.77 -22.13 21.71
CA ALA A 132 -11.18 -22.26 20.33
C ALA A 132 -11.44 -20.89 19.69
N SER A 133 -12.12 -19.97 20.38
CA SER A 133 -12.34 -18.61 19.91
C SER A 133 -11.02 -17.90 19.64
N GLN A 134 -9.99 -18.08 20.47
CA GLN A 134 -8.65 -17.52 20.27
C GLN A 134 -7.93 -17.99 18.99
N SER A 135 -8.39 -19.05 18.33
CA SER A 135 -7.83 -19.50 17.04
C SER A 135 -7.89 -18.44 15.93
N TYR A 136 -8.78 -17.44 16.04
CA TYR A 136 -8.85 -16.31 15.10
C TYR A 136 -7.54 -15.53 14.98
N GLN A 137 -6.66 -15.57 16.01
CA GLN A 137 -5.40 -14.85 16.01
C GLN A 137 -4.49 -15.27 14.86
N ASP A 138 -4.54 -16.54 14.46
CA ASP A 138 -3.78 -17.05 13.33
C ASP A 138 -4.29 -16.48 12.01
N VAL A 139 -5.61 -16.46 11.83
CA VAL A 139 -6.27 -15.86 10.66
C VAL A 139 -6.01 -14.34 10.60
N ALA A 140 -6.10 -13.65 11.74
CA ALA A 140 -5.81 -12.23 11.85
C ALA A 140 -4.34 -11.93 11.50
N ARG A 141 -3.39 -12.77 11.96
CA ARG A 141 -1.97 -12.66 11.58
C ARG A 141 -1.79 -12.79 10.07
N GLN A 142 -2.33 -13.84 9.47
CA GLN A 142 -2.20 -14.07 8.02
C GLN A 142 -2.73 -12.88 7.20
N ARG A 143 -3.86 -12.31 7.64
CA ARG A 143 -4.45 -11.13 6.98
C ARG A 143 -3.64 -9.85 7.19
N MET A 144 -2.99 -9.68 8.35
CA MET A 144 -2.05 -8.59 8.57
C MET A 144 -0.78 -8.74 7.75
N GLU A 145 -0.26 -9.96 7.59
CA GLU A 145 0.91 -10.22 6.73
C GLU A 145 0.60 -9.85 5.28
N GLN A 146 -0.57 -10.24 4.77
CA GLN A 146 -1.05 -9.82 3.44
C GLN A 146 -1.21 -8.31 3.31
N LEU A 147 -1.76 -7.65 4.33
CA LEU A 147 -1.86 -6.19 4.37
C LEU A 147 -0.49 -5.52 4.25
N VAL A 148 0.51 -6.01 4.99
CA VAL A 148 1.87 -5.47 4.96
C VAL A 148 2.48 -5.65 3.57
N GLU A 149 2.30 -6.82 2.96
CA GLU A 149 2.77 -7.09 1.60
C GLU A 149 2.11 -6.16 0.56
N ASP A 150 0.80 -5.95 0.65
CA ASP A 150 0.07 -5.02 -0.23
C ASP A 150 0.58 -3.59 -0.08
N LEU A 151 0.82 -3.14 1.16
CA LEU A 151 1.34 -1.80 1.44
C LEU A 151 2.80 -1.64 0.95
N ASP A 152 3.61 -2.68 1.06
CA ASP A 152 4.98 -2.69 0.52
C ASP A 152 4.96 -2.60 -1.01
N GLN A 153 4.06 -3.31 -1.69
CA GLN A 153 3.90 -3.21 -3.14
C GLN A 153 3.44 -1.83 -3.58
N ILE A 154 2.45 -1.25 -2.89
CA ILE A 154 1.99 0.12 -3.15
C ILE A 154 3.13 1.12 -2.96
N ARG A 155 3.91 0.99 -1.88
CA ARG A 155 5.09 1.82 -1.64
C ARG A 155 6.07 1.70 -2.81
N ASP A 156 6.40 0.48 -3.22
CA ASP A 156 7.40 0.25 -4.26
C ASP A 156 6.98 0.86 -5.60
N TRP A 157 5.69 0.76 -5.98
CA TRP A 157 5.16 1.44 -7.16
C TRP A 157 5.21 2.97 -7.03
N LEU A 158 4.90 3.53 -5.86
CA LEU A 158 5.00 4.98 -5.64
C LEU A 158 6.45 5.48 -5.69
N VAL A 159 7.40 4.69 -5.18
CA VAL A 159 8.84 4.99 -5.31
C VAL A 159 9.27 4.92 -6.77
N GLU A 160 8.85 3.90 -7.52
CA GLU A 160 9.10 3.77 -8.96
C GLU A 160 8.59 4.99 -9.73
N VAL A 161 7.40 5.48 -9.40
CA VAL A 161 6.84 6.72 -9.98
C VAL A 161 7.71 7.93 -9.65
N LEU A 162 8.07 8.14 -8.38
CA LEU A 162 8.92 9.27 -7.97
C LEU A 162 10.27 9.26 -8.71
N VAL A 163 10.80 8.07 -8.93
CA VAL A 163 12.06 7.85 -9.63
C VAL A 163 11.91 8.15 -11.12
N ILE A 164 10.87 7.65 -11.78
CA ILE A 164 10.58 7.97 -13.20
C ILE A 164 10.42 9.48 -13.39
N LEU A 165 9.77 10.15 -12.44
CA LEU A 165 9.57 11.61 -12.48
C LEU A 165 10.85 12.40 -12.18
N ASN A 166 11.76 11.88 -11.34
CA ASN A 166 13.01 12.56 -10.98
C ASN A 166 14.16 12.29 -11.98
N ILE A 167 14.32 11.07 -12.51
CA ILE A 167 15.48 10.67 -13.34
C ILE A 167 15.71 11.57 -14.57
N GLN A 168 14.69 12.21 -15.13
CA GLN A 168 14.85 13.05 -16.32
C GLN A 168 15.23 14.51 -16.06
N GLN A 169 15.40 14.96 -14.81
CA GLN A 169 16.15 16.20 -14.57
C GLN A 169 17.62 16.06 -14.99
N ASN A 170 18.17 14.83 -14.94
CA ASN A 170 19.52 14.48 -15.38
C ASN A 170 19.45 13.56 -16.62
N SER A 171 19.21 14.20 -17.76
CA SER A 171 19.15 13.65 -19.12
C SER A 171 20.24 12.61 -19.46
N SER A 172 19.94 11.31 -19.27
CA SER A 172 20.54 10.19 -20.01
C SER A 172 19.68 8.93 -19.83
N ILE A 173 19.09 8.43 -20.92
CA ILE A 173 18.09 7.34 -20.94
C ILE A 173 18.68 6.00 -20.46
N GLU A 174 20.00 5.78 -20.58
CA GLU A 174 20.70 4.59 -20.03
C GLU A 174 20.65 4.51 -18.49
N ASN A 175 20.46 5.63 -17.78
CA ASN A 175 20.33 5.65 -16.32
C ASN A 175 18.94 5.25 -15.82
N VAL A 176 17.90 5.25 -16.67
CA VAL A 176 16.51 4.99 -16.27
C VAL A 176 16.35 3.53 -15.86
N GLU A 177 16.80 2.61 -16.70
CA GLU A 177 16.66 1.18 -16.47
C GLU A 177 17.66 0.68 -15.40
N GLN A 178 18.87 1.25 -15.37
CA GLN A 178 19.88 0.94 -14.35
C GLN A 178 19.52 1.48 -12.97
N LYS A 179 19.01 2.71 -12.82
CA LYS A 179 18.53 3.21 -11.52
C LYS A 179 17.28 2.46 -11.08
N ALA A 180 16.32 2.20 -11.97
CA ALA A 180 15.13 1.42 -11.62
C ALA A 180 15.49 -0.02 -11.19
N GLN A 181 16.47 -0.65 -11.83
CA GLN A 181 17.01 -1.95 -11.41
C GLN A 181 17.76 -1.85 -10.07
N LEU A 182 18.62 -0.86 -9.88
CA LEU A 182 19.32 -0.63 -8.62
C LEU A 182 18.34 -0.35 -7.46
N LEU A 183 17.23 0.33 -7.70
CA LEU A 183 16.19 0.57 -6.71
C LEU A 183 15.40 -0.71 -6.37
N ARG A 184 15.10 -1.53 -7.38
CA ARG A 184 14.53 -2.87 -7.16
C ARG A 184 15.49 -3.78 -6.39
N GLU A 185 16.79 -3.73 -6.69
CA GLU A 185 17.82 -4.51 -6.01
C GLU A 185 18.06 -4.00 -4.58
N VAL A 186 18.08 -2.69 -4.36
CA VAL A 186 18.25 -2.06 -3.04
C VAL A 186 17.03 -2.28 -2.14
N ASN A 187 15.82 -2.35 -2.71
CA ASN A 187 14.59 -2.66 -1.98
C ASN A 187 14.35 -4.16 -1.74
N GLY A 188 15.09 -5.04 -2.44
CA GLY A 188 15.21 -6.45 -2.09
C GLY A 188 15.79 -6.63 -0.68
N SER A 189 15.25 -7.57 0.10
CA SER A 189 15.38 -7.70 1.56
C SER A 189 16.80 -7.93 2.14
N ASN A 190 17.88 -7.74 1.37
CA ASN A 190 19.26 -8.00 1.77
C ASN A 190 20.24 -6.81 1.60
N THR A 191 19.74 -5.61 1.32
CA THR A 191 20.60 -4.45 1.06
C THR A 191 20.85 -3.66 2.36
N PRO A 192 22.12 -3.31 2.69
CA PRO A 192 22.44 -2.58 3.91
C PRO A 192 21.63 -1.29 4.06
N GLU A 193 21.07 -1.07 5.25
CA GLU A 193 20.20 0.07 5.60
C GLU A 193 20.84 1.43 5.32
N ALA A 194 22.18 1.49 5.34
CA ALA A 194 22.98 2.66 4.96
C ALA A 194 22.78 3.07 3.49
N LEU A 195 22.61 2.11 2.56
CA LEU A 195 22.37 2.41 1.14
C LEU A 195 20.96 2.97 0.90
N LYS A 196 19.99 2.58 1.74
CA LYS A 196 18.64 3.14 1.72
C LYS A 196 18.62 4.57 2.24
N GLN A 197 19.43 4.88 3.26
CA GLN A 197 19.58 6.22 3.80
C GLN A 197 20.27 7.18 2.83
N ASP A 198 21.41 6.79 2.24
CA ASP A 198 22.11 7.65 1.26
C ASP A 198 21.22 8.02 0.08
N LEU A 199 20.42 7.07 -0.40
CA LEU A 199 19.51 7.30 -1.51
C LEU A 199 18.30 8.18 -1.10
N VAL A 200 17.80 8.02 0.12
CA VAL A 200 16.75 8.89 0.66
C VAL A 200 17.28 10.30 0.91
N ASP A 201 18.50 10.45 1.40
CA ASP A 201 19.16 11.74 1.60
C ASP A 201 19.52 12.42 0.28
N ASP A 202 19.95 11.67 -0.74
CA ASP A 202 20.12 12.16 -2.11
C ASP A 202 18.77 12.62 -2.72
N LEU A 203 17.69 11.88 -2.46
CA LEU A 203 16.36 12.29 -2.92
C LEU A 203 15.89 13.57 -2.19
N LEU A 204 16.04 13.63 -0.86
CA LEU A 204 15.60 14.77 -0.03
C LEU A 204 16.39 16.04 -0.33
N SER A 205 17.70 15.92 -0.52
CA SER A 205 18.57 17.05 -0.87
C SER A 205 18.28 17.62 -2.25
N GLU A 206 17.84 16.80 -3.22
CA GLU A 206 17.36 17.27 -4.52
C GLU A 206 15.99 17.99 -4.46
N PHE A 207 15.16 17.72 -3.44
CA PHE A 207 13.90 18.46 -3.18
C PHE A 207 14.09 19.73 -2.33
N GLY A 208 15.31 20.04 -1.90
CA GLY A 208 15.63 21.25 -1.13
C GLY A 208 15.30 21.17 0.37
N PHE A 209 15.24 19.96 0.92
CA PHE A 209 15.18 19.71 2.37
C PHE A 209 16.53 19.20 2.89
#